data_AF-H2C0L3-F1
#
_entry.id   AF-H2C0L3-F1
#
_cell.length_a   1.000
_cell.length_b   1.000
_cell.length_c   1.000
_cell.angle_alpha   90.00
_cell.angle_beta   90.00
_cell.angle_gamma   90.00
#
_symmetry.space_group_name_H-M   'P 1'
#
loop_
_entity.id
_entity.type
_entity.pdbx_description
1 polymer ?
#
loop_
_entity_poly.entity_id
_entity_poly.type
_entity_poly.pdbx_seq_one_letter_code
_entity_poly.pdbx_strand_id
1 'polypeptide(L)'
;MKVEVFLKSDAILGEGPLWDWRDNTLYWVDILKGELHTVKGSSHVTYPSPKMISALGLREDGGLVVSAYHDLYVWKNGRFSPLSALDTSEEVRFNDGKCSPWGDFWVGTMDLRETREIGSMYRFREGRFSLLHDGLIISNGLDWLGDTFFLVDSPKKSIFAFKWNGERLEPQGVAVKTSYLPGVPDGMTLDSTGLMWVAHYGGGVISVWEPFAEKPVQVIRLPVKIVTSLTFGGIDLREVFVTTSRREGEELGGSVLRFEAENKGRPALVCNKL
;
A
#
# COMPACT_ATOMS: atom_id res chain seq x y z
N MET A 1 13.79 -15.29 12.48
CA MET A 1 12.84 -14.16 12.46
C MET A 1 11.69 -14.48 13.41
N LYS A 2 11.37 -13.58 14.35
CA LYS A 2 10.25 -13.72 15.29
C LYS A 2 9.17 -12.71 14.92
N VAL A 3 7.96 -13.17 14.68
CA VAL A 3 6.79 -12.30 14.43
C VAL A 3 6.12 -11.98 15.76
N GLU A 4 5.86 -10.70 15.99
CA GLU A 4 5.23 -10.16 17.18
C GLU A 4 3.96 -9.41 16.83
N VAL A 5 3.04 -9.30 17.78
CA VAL A 5 1.89 -8.39 17.65
C VAL A 5 2.36 -7.01 18.04
N PHE A 6 2.38 -6.07 17.09
CA PHE A 6 2.71 -4.67 17.36
C PHE A 6 1.51 -3.93 17.96
N LEU A 7 0.33 -4.12 17.36
CA LEU A 7 -0.92 -3.57 17.83
C LEU A 7 -2.01 -4.63 17.66
N LYS A 8 -2.63 -5.05 18.77
CA LYS A 8 -3.82 -5.90 18.71
C LYS A 8 -5.01 -5.04 18.31
N SER A 9 -5.67 -5.40 17.21
CA SER A 9 -6.87 -4.74 16.70
C SER A 9 -7.79 -5.75 16.00
N ASP A 10 -9.04 -5.37 15.77
CA ASP A 10 -10.04 -6.15 15.02
C ASP A 10 -10.38 -5.45 13.70
N ALA A 11 -9.34 -5.08 12.92
CA ALA A 11 -9.53 -4.38 11.65
C ALA A 11 -10.31 -5.26 10.67
N ILE A 12 -11.37 -4.72 10.05
CA ILE A 12 -12.14 -5.48 9.06
C ILE A 12 -11.30 -5.65 7.80
N LEU A 13 -10.68 -4.57 7.33
CA LEU A 13 -9.72 -4.58 6.23
C LEU A 13 -8.59 -3.60 6.55
N GLY A 14 -7.65 -4.04 7.38
CA GLY A 14 -6.45 -3.26 7.70
C GLY A 14 -5.55 -3.15 6.49
N GLU A 15 -5.11 -1.96 6.11
CA GLU A 15 -4.39 -1.68 4.86
C GLU A 15 -3.50 -0.43 4.97
N GLY A 16 -2.77 -0.15 3.89
CA GLY A 16 -2.02 1.10 3.67
C GLY A 16 -1.07 1.50 4.79
N PRO A 17 -0.25 0.58 5.38
CA PRO A 17 0.69 0.96 6.41
C PRO A 17 1.74 1.91 5.84
N LEU A 18 1.96 3.03 6.53
CA LEU A 18 2.88 4.08 6.14
C LEU A 18 3.66 4.56 7.35
N TRP A 19 4.98 4.44 7.30
CA TRP A 19 5.87 4.91 8.36
C TRP A 19 6.36 6.34 8.08
N ASP A 20 6.06 7.27 8.97
CA ASP A 20 6.72 8.58 8.98
C ASP A 20 8.01 8.52 9.80
N TRP A 21 9.12 8.44 9.07
CA TRP A 21 10.47 8.37 9.62
C TRP A 21 10.91 9.68 10.31
N ARG A 22 10.21 10.79 10.08
CA ARG A 22 10.57 12.10 10.68
C ARG A 22 10.25 12.14 12.16
N ASP A 23 9.22 11.43 12.60
CA ASP A 23 8.75 11.47 13.98
C ASP A 23 8.37 10.11 14.59
N ASN A 24 8.67 9.02 13.87
CA ASN A 24 8.45 7.63 14.26
C ASN A 24 6.97 7.29 14.49
N THR A 25 6.13 7.65 13.53
CA THR A 25 4.69 7.38 13.55
C THR A 25 4.32 6.35 12.49
N LEU A 26 3.62 5.29 12.88
CA LEU A 26 2.95 4.39 11.95
C LEU A 26 1.53 4.89 11.70
N TYR A 27 1.21 5.11 10.43
CA TYR A 27 -0.14 5.28 9.94
C TYR A 27 -0.62 3.99 9.28
N TRP A 28 -1.90 3.69 9.38
CA TRP A 28 -2.56 2.62 8.62
C TRP A 28 -4.07 2.85 8.61
N VAL A 29 -4.81 2.12 7.79
CA VAL A 29 -6.25 2.34 7.61
C VAL A 29 -7.06 1.07 7.82
N ASP A 30 -8.28 1.19 8.34
CA ASP A 30 -9.31 0.15 8.18
C ASP A 30 -10.27 0.63 7.10
N ILE A 31 -10.13 0.07 5.89
CA ILE A 31 -10.86 0.52 4.70
C ILE A 31 -12.37 0.43 4.95
N LEU A 32 -12.83 -0.72 5.42
CA LEU A 32 -14.25 -1.02 5.54
C LEU A 32 -14.91 -0.32 6.73
N LYS A 33 -14.15 0.03 7.77
CA LYS A 33 -14.66 0.93 8.82
C LYS A 33 -14.55 2.41 8.48
N GLY A 34 -13.76 2.78 7.47
CA GLY A 34 -13.50 4.18 7.16
C GLY A 34 -12.67 4.86 8.25
N GLU A 35 -11.60 4.21 8.72
CA GLU A 35 -10.81 4.70 9.85
C GLU A 35 -9.34 4.90 9.48
N LEU A 36 -8.76 6.04 9.88
CA LEU A 36 -7.32 6.27 9.89
C LEU A 36 -6.78 6.03 11.30
N HIS A 37 -5.73 5.22 11.42
CA HIS A 37 -5.07 4.90 12.67
C HIS A 37 -3.68 5.53 12.71
N THR A 38 -3.29 6.07 13.87
CA THR A 38 -1.96 6.63 14.13
C THR A 38 -1.36 5.96 15.35
N VAL A 39 -0.14 5.43 15.25
CA VAL A 39 0.59 4.82 16.37
C VAL A 39 1.93 5.52 16.54
N LYS A 40 2.13 6.16 17.69
CA LYS A 40 3.37 6.87 18.04
C LYS A 40 3.79 6.52 19.47
N GLY A 41 4.92 5.82 19.59
CA GLY A 41 5.31 5.21 20.87
C GLY A 41 4.21 4.26 21.38
N SER A 42 3.69 4.50 22.58
CA SER A 42 2.57 3.75 23.15
C SER A 42 1.18 4.35 22.82
N SER A 43 1.12 5.50 22.15
CA SER A 43 -0.14 6.16 21.83
C SER A 43 -0.71 5.60 20.52
N HIS A 44 -1.95 5.13 20.56
CA HIS A 44 -2.74 4.77 19.40
C HIS A 44 -4.02 5.62 19.39
N VAL A 45 -4.26 6.32 18.28
CA VAL A 45 -5.46 7.14 18.06
C VAL A 45 -6.11 6.74 16.74
N THR A 46 -7.44 6.72 16.72
CA THR A 46 -8.25 6.45 15.53
C THR A 46 -9.05 7.69 15.16
N TYR A 47 -9.11 7.99 13.86
CA TYR A 47 -9.85 9.11 13.29
C TYR A 47 -10.85 8.59 12.26
N PRO A 48 -12.15 8.92 12.38
CA PRO A 48 -13.13 8.57 11.35
C PRO A 48 -12.85 9.39 10.09
N SER A 49 -12.72 8.69 8.97
CA SER A 49 -12.59 9.27 7.63
C SER A 49 -13.96 9.72 7.11
N PRO A 50 -14.03 10.77 6.27
CA PRO A 50 -15.28 11.19 5.64
C PRO A 50 -15.94 10.12 4.76
N LYS A 51 -15.13 9.24 4.16
CA LYS A 51 -15.54 8.13 3.29
C LYS A 51 -14.66 6.90 3.52
N MET A 52 -14.97 5.81 2.82
CA MET A 52 -14.16 4.59 2.77
C MET A 52 -12.71 4.91 2.35
N ILE A 53 -11.81 5.01 3.33
CA ILE A 53 -10.39 5.35 3.17
C ILE A 53 -9.62 4.19 2.55
N SER A 54 -8.53 4.44 1.82
CA SER A 54 -7.79 3.34 1.15
C SER A 54 -6.27 3.50 1.11
N ALA A 55 -5.73 4.68 0.82
CA ALA A 55 -4.28 4.88 0.75
C ALA A 55 -3.82 6.21 1.35
N LEU A 56 -2.53 6.26 1.70
CA LEU A 56 -1.90 7.36 2.43
C LEU A 56 -0.59 7.77 1.74
N GLY A 57 -0.27 9.07 1.78
CA GLY A 57 1.02 9.60 1.37
C GLY A 57 1.49 10.70 2.32
N LEU A 58 2.78 10.70 2.70
CA LEU A 58 3.33 11.76 3.55
C LEU A 58 3.38 13.08 2.78
N ARG A 59 3.02 14.19 3.43
CA ARG A 59 3.17 15.54 2.85
C ARG A 59 4.43 16.24 3.38
N GLU A 60 5.06 17.03 2.53
CA GLU A 60 6.26 17.81 2.88
C GLU A 60 5.98 18.85 3.97
N ASP A 61 4.84 19.53 3.90
CA ASP A 61 4.35 20.49 4.89
C ASP A 61 3.68 19.83 6.12
N GLY A 62 3.82 18.52 6.25
CA GLY A 62 3.30 17.71 7.36
C GLY A 62 1.85 17.24 7.17
N GLY A 63 1.51 16.15 7.85
CA GLY A 63 0.26 15.43 7.64
C GLY A 63 0.31 14.53 6.41
N LEU A 64 -0.87 14.15 5.91
CA LEU A 64 -1.04 13.14 4.86
C LEU A 64 -1.88 13.67 3.71
N VAL A 65 -1.61 13.18 2.50
CA VAL A 65 -2.63 13.04 1.46
C VAL A 65 -3.30 11.68 1.66
N VAL A 66 -4.61 11.64 1.51
CA VAL A 66 -5.43 10.47 1.81
C VAL A 66 -6.42 10.24 0.69
N SER A 67 -6.50 9.03 0.16
CA SER A 67 -7.58 8.64 -0.75
C SER A 67 -8.74 8.01 0.04
N ALA A 68 -9.96 8.44 -0.26
CA ALA A 68 -11.16 7.81 0.24
C ALA A 68 -12.25 7.79 -0.83
N TYR A 69 -12.70 6.59 -1.20
CA TYR A 69 -13.60 6.35 -2.34
C TYR A 69 -13.04 6.98 -3.64
N HIS A 70 -13.58 8.09 -4.15
CA HIS A 70 -13.00 8.82 -5.31
C HIS A 70 -12.37 10.16 -4.94
N ASP A 71 -12.35 10.51 -3.67
CA ASP A 71 -11.85 11.79 -3.21
C ASP A 71 -10.44 11.68 -2.66
N LEU A 72 -9.68 12.76 -2.82
CA LEU A 72 -8.48 13.01 -2.06
C LEU A 72 -8.77 14.03 -0.97
N TYR A 73 -8.18 13.79 0.19
CA TYR A 73 -8.19 14.68 1.34
C TYR A 73 -6.77 15.00 1.77
N VAL A 74 -6.60 16.17 2.37
CA VAL A 74 -5.49 16.45 3.26
C VAL A 74 -5.91 16.08 4.68
N TRP A 75 -5.11 15.27 5.36
CA TRP A 75 -5.25 15.03 6.79
C TRP A 75 -4.12 15.72 7.56
N LYS A 76 -4.47 16.54 8.56
CA LYS A 76 -3.50 17.19 9.44
C LYS A 76 -4.12 17.46 10.81
N ASN A 77 -3.39 17.12 11.87
CA ASN A 77 -3.80 17.34 13.26
C ASN A 77 -5.21 16.81 13.56
N GLY A 78 -5.53 15.61 13.08
CA GLY A 78 -6.81 14.95 13.31
C GLY A 78 -7.99 15.48 12.49
N ARG A 79 -7.75 16.32 11.48
CA ARG A 79 -8.80 16.89 10.62
C ARG A 79 -8.55 16.54 9.15
N PHE A 80 -9.62 16.15 8.46
CA PHE A 80 -9.66 15.98 7.02
C PHE A 80 -10.17 17.25 6.34
N SER A 81 -9.54 17.64 5.23
CA SER A 81 -9.95 18.75 4.37
C SER A 81 -9.97 18.27 2.92
N PRO A 82 -11.05 18.52 2.14
CA PRO A 82 -11.10 18.10 0.74
C PRO A 82 -9.94 18.68 -0.06
N LEU A 83 -9.36 17.86 -0.94
CA LEU A 83 -8.27 18.25 -1.84
C LEU A 83 -8.70 18.20 -3.30
N SER A 84 -9.25 17.07 -3.74
CA SER A 84 -9.74 16.88 -5.10
C SER A 84 -10.66 15.68 -5.17
N ALA A 85 -11.33 15.48 -6.30
CA ALA A 85 -12.15 14.31 -6.59
C ALA A 85 -11.84 13.84 -8.01
N LEU A 86 -11.72 12.53 -8.18
CA LEU A 86 -11.60 11.91 -9.49
C LEU A 86 -13.00 11.78 -10.10
N ASP A 87 -13.20 12.37 -11.27
CA ASP A 87 -14.41 12.17 -12.07
C ASP A 87 -14.33 10.81 -12.77
N THR A 88 -15.04 9.81 -12.24
CA THR A 88 -15.02 8.43 -12.71
C THR A 88 -16.36 7.74 -12.41
N SER A 89 -16.51 6.50 -12.88
CA SER A 89 -17.69 5.68 -12.61
C SER A 89 -17.85 5.37 -11.11
N GLU A 90 -19.10 5.38 -10.64
CA GLU A 90 -19.47 4.91 -9.29
C GLU A 90 -19.20 3.40 -9.07
N GLU A 91 -18.85 2.67 -10.13
CA GLU A 91 -18.54 1.24 -10.06
C GLU A 91 -17.09 0.94 -9.64
N VAL A 92 -16.24 1.97 -9.54
CA VAL A 92 -14.87 1.82 -9.06
C VAL A 92 -14.67 2.53 -7.73
N ARG A 93 -13.55 2.29 -7.06
CA ARG A 93 -13.06 3.13 -5.95
C ARG A 93 -11.54 3.18 -5.99
N PHE A 94 -10.93 4.17 -5.34
CA PHE A 94 -9.51 4.10 -5.01
C PHE A 94 -9.21 2.89 -4.12
N ASN A 95 -8.02 2.32 -4.32
CA ASN A 95 -7.50 1.22 -3.52
C ASN A 95 -6.09 1.59 -3.01
N ASP A 96 -5.01 0.96 -3.48
CA ASP A 96 -3.66 1.31 -3.02
C ASP A 96 -3.10 2.56 -3.71
N GLY A 97 -2.18 3.25 -3.03
CA GLY A 97 -1.58 4.49 -3.47
C GLY A 97 -0.35 4.88 -2.66
N LYS A 98 0.58 5.63 -3.28
CA LYS A 98 1.85 6.00 -2.68
C LYS A 98 2.37 7.30 -3.30
N CYS A 99 3.09 8.11 -2.52
CA CYS A 99 3.85 9.22 -3.08
C CYS A 99 4.95 8.70 -4.01
N SER A 100 5.16 9.35 -5.16
CA SER A 100 6.19 8.98 -6.13
C SER A 100 7.53 9.65 -5.81
N PRO A 101 8.65 9.16 -6.40
CA PRO A 101 9.95 9.82 -6.30
C PRO A 101 9.96 11.26 -6.84
N TRP A 102 8.96 11.65 -7.63
CA TRP A 102 8.84 12.99 -8.22
C TRP A 102 7.97 13.94 -7.39
N GLY A 103 7.46 13.49 -6.25
CA GLY A 103 6.74 14.31 -5.27
C GLY A 103 5.24 14.46 -5.52
N ASP A 104 4.67 13.68 -6.44
CA ASP A 104 3.23 13.61 -6.68
C ASP A 104 2.63 12.35 -6.05
N PHE A 105 1.30 12.25 -6.01
CA PHE A 105 0.59 11.11 -5.42
C PHE A 105 0.08 10.18 -6.51
N TRP A 106 0.45 8.91 -6.48
CA TRP A 106 -0.06 7.89 -7.40
C TRP A 106 -1.07 7.03 -6.69
N VAL A 107 -2.21 6.80 -7.32
CA VAL A 107 -3.32 6.07 -6.71
C VAL A 107 -4.04 5.24 -7.77
N GLY A 108 -4.27 3.98 -7.42
CA GLY A 108 -4.99 3.03 -8.25
C GLY A 108 -6.47 2.96 -7.91
N THR A 109 -7.29 2.60 -8.89
CA THR A 109 -8.69 2.23 -8.72
C THR A 109 -8.91 0.73 -8.94
N MET A 110 -10.05 0.25 -8.47
CA MET A 110 -10.50 -1.14 -8.65
C MET A 110 -11.99 -1.22 -8.96
N ASP A 111 -12.42 -2.28 -9.64
CA ASP A 111 -13.83 -2.65 -9.78
C ASP A 111 -14.40 -3.03 -8.41
N LEU A 112 -15.50 -2.40 -7.98
CA LEU A 112 -16.17 -2.74 -6.71
C LEU A 112 -16.68 -4.18 -6.68
N ARG A 113 -16.88 -4.80 -7.85
CA ARG A 113 -17.24 -6.21 -7.96
C ARG A 113 -16.05 -7.14 -8.16
N GLU A 114 -14.83 -6.61 -8.31
CA GLU A 114 -13.59 -7.37 -8.44
C GLU A 114 -13.57 -8.34 -9.65
N THR A 115 -14.28 -8.02 -10.73
CA THR A 115 -14.46 -8.95 -11.88
C THR A 115 -14.06 -8.37 -13.23
N ARG A 116 -14.12 -7.05 -13.40
CA ARG A 116 -13.92 -6.37 -14.67
C ARG A 116 -12.64 -5.56 -14.67
N GLU A 117 -12.01 -5.44 -15.84
CA GLU A 117 -10.82 -4.62 -16.07
C GLU A 117 -11.17 -3.12 -16.25
N ILE A 118 -11.85 -2.54 -15.26
CA ILE A 118 -12.27 -1.12 -15.28
C ILE A 118 -11.48 -0.25 -14.28
N GLY A 119 -10.56 -0.85 -13.53
CA GLY A 119 -9.60 -0.15 -12.67
C GLY A 119 -8.49 0.52 -13.50
N SER A 120 -7.83 1.50 -12.90
CA SER A 120 -6.80 2.32 -13.55
C SER A 120 -5.83 2.91 -12.53
N MET A 121 -4.61 3.21 -12.96
CA MET A 121 -3.60 3.93 -12.18
C MET A 121 -3.60 5.40 -12.59
N TYR A 122 -3.66 6.29 -11.60
CA TYR A 122 -3.66 7.74 -11.81
C TYR A 122 -2.50 8.39 -11.08
N ARG A 123 -2.02 9.50 -11.65
CA ARG A 123 -1.14 10.47 -11.01
C ARG A 123 -1.94 11.69 -10.63
N PHE A 124 -1.85 12.12 -9.39
CA PHE A 124 -2.37 13.39 -8.91
C PHE A 124 -1.23 14.37 -8.66
N ARG A 125 -1.24 15.48 -9.40
CA ARG A 125 -0.23 16.53 -9.32
C ARG A 125 -0.84 17.91 -9.57
N GLU A 126 -0.51 18.88 -8.74
CA GLU A 126 -0.91 20.28 -8.86
C GLU A 126 -2.42 20.44 -9.11
N GLY A 127 -3.22 19.73 -8.30
CA GLY A 127 -4.68 19.75 -8.35
C GLY A 127 -5.31 18.91 -9.47
N ARG A 128 -4.53 18.19 -10.28
CA ARG A 128 -5.03 17.46 -11.46
C ARG A 128 -4.70 15.97 -11.44
N PHE A 129 -5.67 15.17 -11.84
CA PHE A 129 -5.46 13.76 -12.16
C PHE A 129 -5.00 13.59 -13.60
N SER A 130 -4.13 12.62 -13.84
CA SER A 130 -3.74 12.13 -15.16
C SER A 130 -3.75 10.61 -15.15
N LEU A 131 -4.39 10.00 -16.15
CA LEU A 131 -4.38 8.55 -16.32
C LEU A 131 -2.97 8.09 -16.73
N LEU A 132 -2.43 7.10 -16.02
CA LEU A 132 -1.13 6.51 -16.33
C LEU A 132 -1.24 5.13 -16.97
N HIS A 133 -2.21 4.33 -16.53
CA HIS A 133 -2.45 2.97 -17.01
C HIS A 133 -3.89 2.57 -16.73
N ASP A 134 -4.52 1.81 -17.62
CA ASP A 134 -5.87 1.28 -17.50
C ASP A 134 -5.89 -0.24 -17.64
N GLY A 135 -7.09 -0.86 -17.60
CA GLY A 135 -7.23 -2.31 -17.76
C GLY A 135 -6.82 -3.12 -16.52
N LEU A 136 -6.91 -2.51 -15.33
CA LEU A 136 -6.68 -3.19 -14.05
C LEU A 136 -7.99 -3.75 -13.49
N ILE A 137 -7.93 -4.83 -12.73
CA ILE A 137 -9.10 -5.32 -11.97
C ILE A 137 -9.03 -4.77 -10.54
N ILE A 138 -7.93 -5.04 -9.84
CA ILE A 138 -7.66 -4.49 -8.51
C ILE A 138 -6.23 -3.95 -8.49
N SER A 139 -6.10 -2.64 -8.61
CA SER A 139 -4.81 -1.98 -8.41
C SER A 139 -4.38 -2.09 -6.95
N ASN A 140 -3.19 -2.63 -6.72
CA ASN A 140 -2.66 -2.87 -5.39
C ASN A 140 -1.19 -2.46 -5.28
N GLY A 141 -0.42 -3.10 -4.40
CA GLY A 141 0.98 -2.83 -4.09
C GLY A 141 1.78 -2.19 -5.21
N LEU A 142 2.32 -1.00 -4.94
CA LEU A 142 3.08 -0.21 -5.89
C LEU A 142 4.36 0.39 -5.29
N ASP A 143 5.44 0.44 -6.07
CA ASP A 143 6.70 1.06 -5.66
C ASP A 143 7.67 1.22 -6.85
N TRP A 144 8.83 1.84 -6.64
CA TRP A 144 9.81 2.20 -7.67
C TRP A 144 11.23 1.71 -7.36
N LEU A 145 11.94 1.30 -8.41
CA LEU A 145 13.39 1.12 -8.44
C LEU A 145 13.98 1.96 -9.56
N GLY A 146 14.54 3.13 -9.22
CA GLY A 146 14.90 4.14 -10.20
C GLY A 146 13.66 4.60 -10.98
N ASP A 147 13.73 4.54 -12.31
CA ASP A 147 12.60 4.87 -13.19
C ASP A 147 11.68 3.68 -13.49
N THR A 148 11.94 2.50 -12.91
CA THR A 148 11.06 1.33 -13.04
C THR A 148 9.98 1.38 -11.97
N PHE A 149 8.72 1.45 -12.40
CA PHE A 149 7.53 1.36 -11.57
C PHE A 149 7.02 -0.08 -11.55
N PHE A 150 6.72 -0.59 -10.36
CA PHE A 150 6.11 -1.90 -10.17
C PHE A 150 4.68 -1.75 -9.65
N LEU A 151 3.78 -2.57 -10.17
CA LEU A 151 2.36 -2.54 -9.82
C LEU A 151 1.79 -3.94 -9.72
N VAL A 152 1.10 -4.22 -8.62
CA VAL A 152 0.29 -5.42 -8.44
C VAL A 152 -1.09 -5.22 -9.07
N ASP A 153 -1.53 -6.21 -9.85
CA ASP A 153 -2.96 -6.44 -10.14
C ASP A 153 -3.35 -7.79 -9.53
N SER A 154 -4.08 -7.76 -8.40
CA SER A 154 -4.22 -8.92 -7.52
C SER A 154 -4.88 -10.13 -8.20
N PRO A 155 -6.01 -9.99 -8.93
CA PRO A 155 -6.62 -11.11 -9.65
C PRO A 155 -5.73 -11.71 -10.73
N LYS A 156 -4.81 -10.93 -11.32
CA LYS A 156 -3.83 -11.41 -12.30
C LYS A 156 -2.65 -12.15 -11.66
N LYS A 157 -2.58 -12.20 -10.33
CA LYS A 157 -1.52 -12.88 -9.54
C LYS A 157 -0.11 -12.59 -10.05
N SER A 158 0.14 -11.32 -10.35
CA SER A 158 1.37 -10.86 -10.98
C SER A 158 1.71 -9.45 -10.53
N ILE A 159 3.02 -9.17 -10.51
CA ILE A 159 3.56 -7.82 -10.42
C ILE A 159 4.03 -7.44 -11.81
N PHE A 160 3.55 -6.32 -12.33
CA PHE A 160 3.90 -5.77 -13.63
C PHE A 160 4.96 -4.68 -13.46
N ALA A 161 5.88 -4.59 -14.41
CA ALA A 161 6.87 -3.52 -14.47
C ALA A 161 6.56 -2.57 -15.63
N PHE A 162 6.84 -1.30 -15.38
CA PHE A 162 6.73 -0.22 -16.34
C PHE A 162 7.94 0.70 -16.22
N LYS A 163 8.49 1.15 -17.34
CA LYS A 163 9.48 2.22 -17.35
C LYS A 163 8.76 3.57 -17.38
N TRP A 164 9.04 4.43 -16.42
CA TRP A 164 8.60 5.82 -16.45
C TRP A 164 9.57 6.67 -17.26
N ASN A 165 9.07 7.42 -18.23
CA ASN A 165 9.89 8.29 -19.08
C ASN A 165 9.70 9.79 -18.80
N GLY A 166 8.96 10.16 -17.76
CA GLY A 166 8.59 11.54 -17.43
C GLY A 166 7.19 11.95 -17.88
N GLU A 167 6.57 11.16 -18.77
CA GLU A 167 5.26 11.45 -19.35
C GLU A 167 4.30 10.27 -19.24
N ARG A 168 4.75 9.06 -19.59
CA ARG A 168 3.93 7.84 -19.64
C ARG A 168 4.64 6.64 -19.02
N LEU A 169 3.84 5.61 -18.71
CA LEU A 169 4.33 4.29 -18.34
C LEU A 169 4.52 3.43 -19.59
N GLU A 170 5.75 3.00 -19.86
CA GLU A 170 6.08 2.09 -20.95
C GLU A 170 6.13 0.65 -20.40
N PRO A 171 5.24 -0.27 -20.83
CA PRO A 171 5.20 -1.62 -20.28
C PRO A 171 6.51 -2.38 -20.48
N GLN A 172 7.00 -3.01 -19.41
CA GLN A 172 8.14 -3.94 -19.44
C GLN A 172 7.70 -5.40 -19.24
N GLY A 173 6.40 -5.64 -19.09
CA GLY A 173 5.82 -6.98 -18.92
C GLY A 173 5.68 -7.38 -17.45
N VAL A 174 5.60 -8.69 -17.21
CA VAL A 174 5.46 -9.26 -15.87
C VAL A 174 6.84 -9.32 -15.21
N ALA A 175 7.01 -8.58 -14.12
CA ALA A 175 8.22 -8.63 -13.29
C ALA A 175 8.27 -9.92 -12.46
N VAL A 176 7.13 -10.31 -11.87
CA VAL A 176 7.05 -11.52 -11.03
C VAL A 176 5.67 -12.16 -11.21
N LYS A 177 5.65 -13.49 -11.37
CA LYS A 177 4.42 -14.30 -11.32
C LYS A 177 4.29 -14.93 -9.94
N THR A 178 3.18 -14.66 -9.26
CA THR A 178 2.89 -15.22 -7.92
C THR A 178 1.83 -16.31 -7.94
N SER A 179 1.31 -16.68 -9.11
CA SER A 179 0.21 -17.65 -9.27
C SER A 179 0.38 -19.01 -8.57
N TYR A 180 1.62 -19.45 -8.34
CA TYR A 180 1.93 -20.70 -7.65
C TYR A 180 2.11 -20.57 -6.13
N LEU A 181 2.09 -19.33 -5.60
CA LEU A 181 2.10 -19.05 -4.17
C LEU A 181 0.66 -19.05 -3.62
N PRO A 182 0.47 -19.34 -2.32
CA PRO A 182 -0.85 -19.28 -1.70
C PRO A 182 -1.36 -17.83 -1.64
N GLY A 183 -2.65 -17.64 -1.93
CA GLY A 183 -3.29 -16.33 -1.91
C GLY A 183 -3.20 -15.56 -3.23
N VAL A 184 -3.36 -14.24 -3.13
CA VAL A 184 -3.14 -13.27 -4.21
C VAL A 184 -2.19 -12.18 -3.71
N PRO A 185 -1.29 -11.64 -4.57
CA PRO A 185 -0.43 -10.53 -4.18
C PRO A 185 -1.29 -9.30 -3.86
N ASP A 186 -0.93 -8.57 -2.82
CA ASP A 186 -1.70 -7.43 -2.31
C ASP A 186 -0.76 -6.21 -2.21
N GLY A 187 -0.60 -5.60 -1.04
CA GLY A 187 0.37 -4.52 -0.81
C GLY A 187 1.84 -4.93 -1.00
N MET A 188 2.68 -3.95 -1.40
CA MET A 188 4.10 -4.17 -1.70
C MET A 188 4.98 -2.96 -1.31
N THR A 189 6.23 -3.25 -0.97
CA THR A 189 7.29 -2.24 -0.78
C THR A 189 8.65 -2.79 -1.23
N LEU A 190 9.57 -1.92 -1.68
CA LEU A 190 10.97 -2.31 -1.92
C LEU A 190 11.86 -1.93 -0.75
N ASP A 191 12.77 -2.85 -0.41
CA ASP A 191 13.84 -2.57 0.56
C ASP A 191 14.97 -1.72 -0.05
N SER A 192 15.97 -1.38 0.76
CA SER A 192 17.12 -0.55 0.35
C SER A 192 18.04 -1.21 -0.69
N THR A 193 17.92 -2.52 -0.88
CA THR A 193 18.67 -3.28 -1.89
C THR A 193 17.90 -3.44 -3.19
N GLY A 194 16.61 -3.05 -3.20
CA GLY A 194 15.73 -3.17 -4.36
C GLY A 194 14.93 -4.48 -4.41
N LEU A 195 14.95 -5.30 -3.35
CA LEU A 195 14.10 -6.49 -3.29
C LEU A 195 12.65 -6.08 -3.06
N MET A 196 11.73 -6.73 -3.77
CA MET A 196 10.29 -6.52 -3.64
C MET A 196 9.71 -7.42 -2.55
N TRP A 197 9.14 -6.81 -1.53
CA TRP A 197 8.43 -7.48 -0.44
C TRP A 197 6.93 -7.35 -0.66
N VAL A 198 6.24 -8.49 -0.78
CA VAL A 198 4.86 -8.55 -1.27
C VAL A 198 4.00 -9.32 -0.28
N ALA A 199 2.95 -8.70 0.24
CA ALA A 199 1.92 -9.35 1.05
C ALA A 199 1.03 -10.24 0.18
N HIS A 200 0.50 -11.32 0.77
CA HIS A 200 -0.44 -12.22 0.08
C HIS A 200 -1.75 -12.36 0.84
N TYR A 201 -2.81 -11.75 0.29
CA TYR A 201 -4.16 -11.88 0.79
C TYR A 201 -4.64 -13.33 0.70
N GLY A 202 -5.09 -13.88 1.82
CA GLY A 202 -5.46 -15.30 1.95
C GLY A 202 -4.28 -16.27 1.91
N GLY A 203 -3.05 -15.78 1.72
CA GLY A 203 -1.84 -16.59 1.63
C GLY A 203 -1.20 -16.89 2.98
N GLY A 204 -1.29 -15.94 3.91
CA GLY A 204 -0.57 -15.98 5.19
C GLY A 204 0.94 -15.90 5.02
N VAL A 205 1.39 -15.22 3.97
CA VAL A 205 2.80 -15.10 3.63
C VAL A 205 3.15 -13.69 3.16
N ILE A 206 4.41 -13.33 3.34
CA ILE A 206 5.11 -12.29 2.57
C ILE A 206 6.13 -12.99 1.70
N SER A 207 6.20 -12.65 0.42
CA SER A 207 7.23 -13.15 -0.50
C SER A 207 8.21 -12.03 -0.86
N VAL A 208 9.51 -12.35 -0.89
CA VAL A 208 10.59 -11.41 -1.20
C VAL A 208 11.26 -11.82 -2.50
N TRP A 209 11.44 -10.88 -3.42
CA TRP A 209 11.89 -11.14 -4.79
C TRP A 209 12.96 -10.18 -5.26
N GLU A 210 13.90 -10.69 -6.03
CA GLU A 210 14.60 -9.85 -7.00
C GLU A 210 13.63 -9.54 -8.17
N PRO A 211 13.57 -8.30 -8.67
CA PRO A 211 12.79 -8.01 -9.88
C PRO A 211 13.18 -8.91 -11.05
N PHE A 212 12.18 -9.42 -11.77
CA PHE A 212 12.35 -10.34 -12.92
C PHE A 212 12.87 -11.74 -12.58
N ALA A 213 13.02 -12.10 -11.30
CA ALA A 213 13.37 -13.45 -10.90
C ALA A 213 12.20 -14.43 -11.04
N GLU A 214 12.50 -15.68 -11.41
CA GLU A 214 11.51 -16.75 -11.53
C GLU A 214 11.04 -17.29 -10.18
N LYS A 215 11.81 -17.10 -9.11
CA LYS A 215 11.55 -17.64 -7.76
C LYS A 215 11.82 -16.58 -6.68
N PRO A 216 11.09 -16.61 -5.56
CA PRO A 216 11.35 -15.71 -4.45
C PRO A 216 12.68 -16.06 -3.79
N VAL A 217 13.40 -15.01 -3.37
CA VAL A 217 14.58 -15.12 -2.50
C VAL A 217 14.17 -15.66 -1.13
N GLN A 218 12.98 -15.27 -0.66
CA GLN A 218 12.43 -15.70 0.63
C GLN A 218 10.90 -15.75 0.62
N VAL A 219 10.33 -16.67 1.39
CA VAL A 219 8.90 -16.67 1.74
C VAL A 219 8.77 -16.71 3.26
N ILE A 220 8.21 -15.65 3.83
CA ILE A 220 8.01 -15.46 5.26
C ILE A 220 6.57 -15.87 5.59
N ARG A 221 6.39 -16.82 6.50
CA ARG A 221 5.06 -17.26 6.95
C ARG A 221 4.62 -16.45 8.16
N LEU A 222 3.35 -16.05 8.16
CA LEU A 222 2.74 -15.28 9.24
C LEU A 222 1.63 -16.10 9.93
N PRO A 223 1.34 -15.82 11.21
CA PRO A 223 0.34 -16.56 12.00
C PRO A 223 -1.12 -16.11 11.71
N VAL A 224 -1.39 -15.63 10.50
CA VAL A 224 -2.69 -15.16 9.99
C VAL A 224 -2.79 -15.52 8.52
N LYS A 225 -3.99 -15.62 7.95
CA LYS A 225 -4.14 -15.83 6.50
C LYS A 225 -4.30 -14.58 5.68
N ILE A 226 -4.99 -13.56 6.19
CA ILE A 226 -5.26 -12.36 5.41
C ILE A 226 -4.21 -11.29 5.70
N VAL A 227 -3.09 -11.39 4.98
CA VAL A 227 -1.98 -10.43 5.01
C VAL A 227 -2.19 -9.45 3.87
N THR A 228 -2.36 -8.17 4.18
CA THR A 228 -2.84 -7.18 3.22
C THR A 228 -1.72 -6.31 2.68
N SER A 229 -0.91 -5.72 3.56
CA SER A 229 0.17 -4.83 3.14
C SER A 229 1.26 -4.75 4.20
N LEU A 230 2.34 -4.05 3.87
CA LEU A 230 3.54 -3.96 4.69
C LEU A 230 4.36 -2.69 4.40
N THR A 231 5.03 -2.21 5.43
CA THR A 231 5.97 -1.08 5.33
C THR A 231 7.16 -1.27 6.24
N PHE A 232 8.30 -0.72 5.86
CA PHE A 232 9.47 -0.66 6.73
C PHE A 232 9.40 0.57 7.62
N GLY A 233 9.85 0.42 8.86
CA GLY A 233 9.89 1.48 9.86
C GLY A 233 10.84 1.18 11.01
N GLY A 234 10.62 1.85 12.14
CA GLY A 234 11.58 1.91 13.23
C GLY A 234 12.74 2.86 12.93
N ILE A 235 13.55 3.15 13.94
CA ILE A 235 14.66 4.13 13.86
C ILE A 235 15.66 3.76 12.76
N ASP A 236 15.91 2.47 12.58
CA ASP A 236 16.88 1.93 11.61
C ASP A 236 16.25 1.44 10.30
N LEU A 237 14.93 1.59 10.13
CA LEU A 237 14.17 1.04 9.01
C LEU A 237 14.32 -0.49 8.87
N ARG A 238 14.50 -1.21 9.98
CA ARG A 238 14.62 -2.68 10.01
C ARG A 238 13.36 -3.38 10.51
N GLU A 239 12.44 -2.64 11.13
CA GLU A 239 11.17 -3.18 11.57
C GLU A 239 10.22 -3.22 10.36
N VAL A 240 9.60 -4.35 10.09
CA VAL A 240 8.55 -4.49 9.09
C VAL A 240 7.21 -4.52 9.82
N PHE A 241 6.36 -3.54 9.56
CA PHE A 241 4.98 -3.50 10.04
C PHE A 241 4.08 -4.08 8.97
N VAL A 242 3.17 -4.96 9.38
CA VAL A 242 2.31 -5.72 8.47
C VAL A 242 0.86 -5.53 8.89
N THR A 243 0.04 -5.00 8.00
CA THR A 243 -1.41 -4.95 8.19
C THR A 243 -2.04 -6.27 7.80
N THR A 244 -3.14 -6.58 8.46
CA THR A 244 -3.89 -7.81 8.25
C THR A 244 -5.38 -7.51 8.31
N SER A 245 -6.21 -8.43 7.85
CA SER A 245 -7.67 -8.33 7.99
C SER A 245 -8.20 -9.41 8.90
N ARG A 246 -9.28 -9.11 9.62
CA ARG A 246 -9.95 -10.10 10.47
C ARG A 246 -10.47 -11.26 9.62
N ARG A 247 -10.39 -12.44 10.20
CA ARG A 247 -10.96 -13.66 9.64
C ARG A 247 -11.54 -14.48 10.79
N GLU A 248 -12.73 -15.01 10.59
CA GLU A 248 -13.37 -15.85 11.60
C GLU A 248 -12.44 -17.02 12.00
N GLY A 249 -12.26 -17.22 13.30
CA GLY A 249 -11.38 -18.25 13.86
C GLY A 249 -9.89 -17.91 13.91
N GLU A 250 -9.46 -16.72 13.47
CA GLU A 250 -8.06 -16.27 13.57
C GLU A 250 -7.91 -15.13 14.58
N GLU A 251 -7.36 -15.42 15.77
CA GLU A 251 -7.24 -14.42 16.86
C GLU A 251 -6.40 -13.19 16.49
N LEU A 252 -5.40 -13.37 15.62
CA LEU A 252 -4.49 -12.30 15.21
C LEU A 252 -4.94 -11.59 13.92
N GLY A 253 -6.00 -12.05 13.26
CA GLY A 253 -6.54 -11.40 12.08
C GLY A 253 -7.04 -10.00 12.43
N GLY A 254 -6.67 -9.01 11.61
CA GLY A 254 -7.05 -7.61 11.82
C GLY A 254 -6.11 -6.85 12.75
N SER A 255 -5.07 -7.50 13.27
CA SER A 255 -3.99 -6.87 14.04
C SER A 255 -2.87 -6.34 13.13
N VAL A 256 -2.05 -5.43 13.65
CA VAL A 256 -0.78 -5.05 13.02
C VAL A 256 0.32 -5.92 13.62
N LEU A 257 0.99 -6.68 12.76
CA LEU A 257 2.13 -7.51 13.13
C LEU A 257 3.45 -6.77 12.88
N ARG A 258 4.50 -7.21 13.56
CA ARG A 258 5.86 -6.70 13.36
C ARG A 258 6.89 -7.81 13.44
N PHE A 259 7.94 -7.68 12.65
CA PHE A 259 9.18 -8.44 12.82
C PHE A 259 10.38 -7.62 12.34
N GLU A 260 11.59 -8.09 12.64
CA GLU A 260 12.83 -7.48 12.14
C GLU A 260 13.33 -8.17 10.86
N ALA A 261 13.74 -7.36 9.89
CA ALA A 261 14.34 -7.80 8.63
C ALA A 261 15.87 -7.67 8.63
N GLU A 262 16.52 -8.56 7.86
CA GLU A 262 17.97 -8.53 7.64
C GLU A 262 18.41 -7.32 6.79
N ASN A 263 17.57 -6.89 5.85
CA ASN A 263 17.77 -5.68 5.07
C ASN A 263 17.01 -4.51 5.69
N LYS A 264 17.55 -3.30 5.51
CA LYS A 264 16.84 -2.06 5.81
C LYS A 264 15.85 -1.75 4.70
N GLY A 265 14.71 -1.17 5.04
CA GLY A 265 13.84 -0.49 4.11
C GLY A 265 14.39 0.85 3.64
N ARG A 266 13.52 1.62 2.99
CA ARG A 266 13.79 2.99 2.55
C ARG A 266 12.83 3.94 3.26
N PRO A 267 13.23 5.20 3.55
CA PRO A 267 12.31 6.20 4.02
C PRO A 267 11.12 6.32 3.07
N ALA A 268 9.90 6.42 3.60
CA ALA A 268 8.73 6.65 2.78
C ALA A 268 8.89 7.94 1.95
N LEU A 269 8.45 7.86 0.68
CA LEU A 269 8.45 8.98 -0.24
C LEU A 269 7.45 10.05 0.22
N VAL A 270 7.75 11.31 -0.12
CA VAL A 270 7.01 12.48 0.35
C VAL A 270 6.42 13.23 -0.83
N CYS A 271 5.14 13.55 -0.76
CA CYS A 271 4.43 14.37 -1.71
C CYS A 271 4.67 15.86 -1.43
N ASN A 272 5.13 16.59 -2.43
CA ASN A 272 5.34 18.05 -2.41
C ASN A 272 4.80 18.79 -3.66
N LYS A 273 4.08 18.07 -4.54
CA LYS A 273 3.45 18.62 -5.75
C LYS A 273 1.97 18.25 -5.86
N LEU A 274 1.27 18.25 -4.74
CA LEU A 274 -0.18 17.99 -4.69
C LEU A 274 -0.97 19.14 -5.31
#